data_AF-A0A2N6BIN0-F1
#
_entry.id   AF-A0A2N6BIN0-F1
#
_cell.length_a   1.000
_cell.length_b   1.000
_cell.length_c   1.000
_cell.angle_alpha   90.00
_cell.angle_beta   90.00
_cell.angle_gamma   90.00
#
_symmetry.space_group_name_H-M   'P 1'
#
loop_
_entity.id
_entity.type
_entity.pdbx_description
1 polymer ?
#
loop_
_entity_poly.entity_id
_entity_poly.type
_entity_poly.pdbx_seq_one_letter_code
_entity_poly.pdbx_strand_id
1 'polypeptide(L)'
;MKLFLRSILIVLIALTLTGCVSSLKNIKESLGVEETKAIMPPRSGPIELPSHAKLAIAGLIQHMRHKPLAGITFDPAGTHLIREGFDYDGFDLIHTDIAKYHVVKETLDTSTQILGGFLHFIDGSARRTVVAFEVGYRRWKKVDKPPLILRSVVSTVLPQFPAIATFYVPAESFEYREGGKPKTFVEYLDHAMKYGIEMRATGEDIAKHNKELKLSTWDRMKKSFSEGDPGKEYELVVLTFCFDRLGENSKLNLKLSGISDYSAITSYSPFELDFDGWRIVALSGTARLFSPAKSFNIEVSFNPDPSTQLRTEKIASYSSLKFYPEDAPKAPDRVTAEGANQNMSNTTRTEASTQTAASGTISRGARLLDVKKFDDAVLVQSRLKALGYYNSTVDGAFGANSKKALKAWASANVGLEIDILTIDIQKKLFEGTGL
;
A
#
# COMPACT_ATOMS: atom_id res chain seq x y z
N MET A 1 -49.81 -49.92 37.36
CA MET A 1 -50.34 -49.38 38.63
C MET A 1 -50.43 -47.87 38.48
N LYS A 2 -51.66 -47.33 38.38
CA LYS A 2 -52.12 -45.95 38.68
C LYS A 2 -51.27 -44.79 38.12
N LEU A 3 -51.75 -43.76 37.46
CA LEU A 3 -53.05 -43.20 37.08
C LEU A 3 -52.60 -42.09 36.10
N PHE A 4 -53.10 -42.00 34.87
CA PHE A 4 -54.15 -41.04 34.50
C PHE A 4 -54.15 -39.74 35.34
N LEU A 5 -54.28 -38.53 34.84
CA LEU A 5 -54.49 -37.90 33.53
C LEU A 5 -54.89 -36.46 33.90
N ARG A 6 -55.05 -35.61 32.88
CA ARG A 6 -55.88 -34.40 32.85
C ARG A 6 -55.11 -33.11 33.18
N SER A 7 -55.11 -32.11 32.30
CA SER A 7 -56.08 -31.85 31.23
C SER A 7 -55.63 -30.63 30.42
N ILE A 8 -55.64 -30.70 29.07
CA ILE A 8 -56.59 -30.03 28.15
C ILE A 8 -55.70 -29.16 27.21
N LEU A 9 -55.73 -29.22 25.87
CA LEU A 9 -56.80 -29.52 24.93
C LEU A 9 -56.20 -30.01 23.59
N ILE A 10 -56.58 -31.20 23.15
CA ILE A 10 -56.73 -31.53 21.72
C ILE A 10 -58.09 -30.97 21.33
N VAL A 11 -58.22 -30.13 20.30
CA VAL A 11 -59.08 -30.34 19.11
C VAL A 11 -58.72 -29.29 18.04
N LEU A 12 -58.77 -29.71 16.76
CA LEU A 12 -59.03 -28.93 15.54
C LEU A 12 -57.83 -28.23 14.86
N ILE A 13 -57.14 -28.94 13.96
CA ILE A 13 -57.43 -28.96 12.51
C ILE A 13 -56.26 -29.65 11.78
N ALA A 14 -56.56 -30.81 11.21
CA ALA A 14 -55.85 -31.35 10.05
C ALA A 14 -56.50 -30.72 8.81
N LEU A 15 -55.79 -29.80 8.16
CA LEU A 15 -55.91 -29.37 6.74
C LEU A 15 -55.20 -28.01 6.60
N THR A 16 -53.90 -28.04 6.33
CA THR A 16 -53.32 -27.61 5.04
C THR A 16 -51.79 -27.57 5.20
N LEU A 17 -51.14 -28.51 4.51
CA LEU A 17 -49.78 -28.39 4.02
C LEU A 17 -49.71 -27.17 3.09
N THR A 18 -49.43 -25.98 3.61
CA THR A 18 -48.87 -24.83 2.88
C THR A 18 -48.61 -23.69 3.87
N GLY A 19 -47.36 -23.20 3.90
CA GLY A 19 -47.02 -21.93 4.53
C GLY A 19 -46.37 -22.01 5.91
N CYS A 20 -45.05 -22.27 5.92
CA CYS A 20 -44.05 -21.48 6.65
C CYS A 20 -42.66 -22.11 6.47
N VAL A 21 -42.22 -22.23 5.22
CA VAL A 21 -40.80 -22.45 4.87
C VAL A 21 -40.38 -21.39 3.83
N SER A 22 -40.87 -20.16 4.01
CA SER A 22 -40.62 -19.02 3.12
C SER A 22 -40.03 -17.79 3.83
N SER A 23 -39.52 -17.93 5.06
CA SER A 23 -39.00 -16.76 5.83
C SER A 23 -37.49 -16.70 6.02
N LEU A 24 -36.70 -17.58 5.39
CA LEU A 24 -35.23 -17.50 5.41
C LEU A 24 -34.59 -17.48 4.01
N LYS A 25 -35.37 -17.70 2.94
CA LYS A 25 -34.90 -17.52 1.56
C LYS A 25 -34.98 -16.07 1.05
N ASN A 26 -35.80 -15.21 1.65
CA ASN A 26 -36.06 -13.87 1.13
C ASN A 26 -35.11 -12.75 1.61
N ILE A 27 -34.13 -13.03 2.48
CA ILE A 27 -33.13 -12.01 2.85
C ILE A 27 -31.98 -11.98 1.84
N LYS A 28 -31.59 -13.14 1.27
CA LYS A 28 -30.52 -13.23 0.25
C LYS A 28 -30.92 -12.62 -1.10
N GLU A 29 -32.17 -12.79 -1.54
CA GLU A 29 -32.67 -12.14 -2.76
C GLU A 29 -32.94 -10.63 -2.56
N SER A 30 -33.25 -10.18 -1.33
CA SER A 30 -33.42 -8.74 -1.05
C SER A 30 -32.12 -7.93 -1.02
N LEU A 31 -30.96 -8.62 -0.97
CA LEU A 31 -29.65 -7.99 -0.84
C LEU A 31 -28.78 -8.08 -2.11
N GLY A 32 -29.19 -8.85 -3.13
CA GLY A 32 -28.55 -8.82 -4.45
C GLY A 32 -27.02 -8.97 -4.43
N VAL A 33 -26.47 -9.71 -3.47
CA VAL A 33 -25.03 -10.00 -3.41
C VAL A 33 -24.81 -11.34 -4.09
N GLU A 34 -24.60 -11.32 -5.40
CA GLU A 34 -23.98 -12.46 -6.09
C GLU A 34 -22.57 -12.67 -5.52
N GLU A 35 -22.18 -13.93 -5.38
CA GLU A 35 -20.81 -14.33 -5.08
C GLU A 35 -19.87 -13.65 -6.07
N THR A 36 -19.14 -12.64 -5.61
CA THR A 36 -18.13 -11.97 -6.42
C THR A 36 -16.99 -12.95 -6.64
N LYS A 37 -17.05 -13.70 -7.76
CA LYS A 37 -15.84 -13.91 -8.55
C LYS A 37 -15.17 -12.56 -8.68
N ALA A 38 -13.87 -12.50 -8.39
CA ALA A 38 -13.07 -11.29 -8.57
C ALA A 38 -13.08 -10.88 -10.05
N ILE A 39 -14.12 -10.16 -10.46
CA ILE A 39 -14.17 -9.44 -11.70
C ILE A 39 -13.42 -8.15 -11.38
N MET A 40 -12.13 -8.11 -11.72
CA MET A 40 -11.47 -6.84 -11.95
C MET A 40 -12.37 -6.06 -12.92
N PRO A 41 -12.87 -4.87 -12.55
CA PRO A 41 -13.66 -4.08 -13.48
C PRO A 41 -12.79 -3.79 -14.72
N PRO A 42 -13.37 -3.82 -15.93
CA PRO A 42 -12.66 -3.34 -17.11
C PRO A 42 -12.21 -1.91 -16.84
N ARG A 43 -10.94 -1.65 -17.18
CA ARG A 43 -10.28 -0.34 -17.08
C ARG A 43 -11.05 0.66 -17.95
N SER A 44 -12.10 1.22 -17.37
CA SER A 44 -12.90 2.26 -17.99
C SER A 44 -12.05 3.53 -17.93
N GLY A 45 -11.95 4.27 -19.03
CA GLY A 45 -11.28 5.57 -19.02
C GLY A 45 -11.87 6.48 -17.92
N PRO A 46 -11.15 7.53 -17.49
CA PRO A 46 -11.58 8.38 -16.38
C PRO A 46 -12.99 8.92 -16.63
N ILE A 47 -13.95 8.49 -15.81
CA ILE A 47 -15.30 9.06 -15.81
C ILE A 47 -15.18 10.48 -15.27
N GLU A 48 -15.36 11.48 -16.12
CA GLU A 48 -15.40 12.86 -15.65
C GLU A 48 -16.69 13.09 -14.85
N LEU A 49 -16.54 13.19 -13.53
CA LEU A 49 -17.69 13.38 -12.66
C LEU A 49 -18.21 14.82 -12.70
N PRO A 50 -19.54 15.02 -12.75
CA PRO A 50 -20.13 16.35 -12.65
C PRO A 50 -19.90 16.95 -11.26
N SER A 51 -19.95 18.28 -11.16
CA SER A 51 -19.61 19.03 -9.93
C SER A 51 -20.41 18.56 -8.70
N HIS A 52 -21.70 18.24 -8.87
CA HIS A 52 -22.52 17.73 -7.76
C HIS A 52 -22.08 16.33 -7.28
N ALA A 53 -21.56 15.48 -8.15
CA ALA A 53 -21.03 14.17 -7.76
C ALA A 53 -19.72 14.32 -6.98
N LYS A 54 -18.85 15.23 -7.44
CA LYS A 54 -17.61 15.60 -6.71
C LYS A 54 -17.92 16.15 -5.32
N LEU A 55 -18.93 17.02 -5.20
CA LEU A 55 -19.40 17.55 -3.92
C LEU A 55 -19.99 16.48 -2.99
N ALA A 56 -20.73 15.50 -3.54
CA ALA A 56 -21.24 14.39 -2.75
C ALA A 56 -20.11 13.51 -2.19
N ILE A 57 -19.07 13.21 -2.99
CA ILE A 57 -17.87 12.51 -2.52
C ILE A 57 -17.13 13.34 -1.46
N ALA A 58 -16.94 14.63 -1.69
CA ALA A 58 -16.29 15.51 -0.72
C ALA A 58 -17.05 15.55 0.62
N GLY A 59 -18.38 15.63 0.57
CA GLY A 59 -19.23 15.56 1.76
C GLY A 59 -19.09 14.23 2.50
N LEU A 60 -19.05 13.11 1.76
CA LEU A 60 -18.81 11.79 2.33
C LEU A 60 -17.46 11.70 3.04
N ILE A 61 -16.38 12.17 2.40
CA ILE A 61 -15.03 12.14 2.98
C ILE A 61 -14.97 12.98 4.26
N GLN A 62 -15.56 14.18 4.26
CA GLN A 62 -15.57 15.02 5.46
C GLN A 62 -16.40 14.38 6.57
N HIS A 63 -17.51 13.71 6.23
CA HIS A 63 -18.27 12.92 7.19
C HIS A 63 -17.47 11.76 7.79
N MET A 64 -16.67 11.05 6.98
CA MET A 64 -15.74 10.01 7.45
C MET A 64 -14.64 10.57 8.38
N ARG A 65 -14.28 11.85 8.24
CA ARG A 65 -13.32 12.56 9.09
C ARG A 65 -13.97 13.27 10.28
N HIS A 66 -15.27 13.04 10.52
CA HIS A 66 -16.06 13.76 11.53
C HIS A 66 -15.99 15.29 11.42
N LYS A 67 -15.80 15.82 10.20
CA LYS A 67 -15.70 17.24 9.88
C LYS A 67 -16.91 17.70 9.05
N PRO A 68 -17.47 18.89 9.33
CA PRO A 68 -18.53 19.44 8.50
C PRO A 68 -17.97 19.94 7.16
N LEU A 69 -18.78 19.86 6.10
CA LEU A 69 -18.51 20.54 4.83
C LEU A 69 -19.61 21.56 4.56
N ALA A 70 -19.24 22.84 4.45
CA ALA A 70 -20.21 23.91 4.23
C ALA A 70 -21.09 23.65 3.00
N GLY A 71 -22.41 23.81 3.18
CA GLY A 71 -23.39 23.61 2.12
C GLY A 71 -23.82 22.16 1.87
N ILE A 72 -23.06 21.16 2.32
CA ILE A 72 -23.47 19.75 2.19
C ILE A 72 -24.18 19.30 3.46
N THR A 73 -25.34 18.68 3.27
CA THR A 73 -26.16 18.16 4.36
C THR A 73 -26.45 16.69 4.13
N PHE A 74 -26.50 15.95 5.24
CA PHE A 74 -26.95 14.57 5.29
C PHE A 74 -28.39 14.58 5.78
N ASP A 75 -29.27 13.85 5.12
CA ASP A 75 -30.67 13.74 5.51
C ASP A 75 -30.75 13.01 6.85
N PRO A 76 -31.30 13.63 7.92
CA PRO A 76 -31.42 12.96 9.22
C PRO A 76 -32.30 11.71 9.19
N ALA A 77 -33.23 11.62 8.22
CA ALA A 77 -34.03 10.42 7.99
C ALA A 77 -33.35 9.41 7.04
N GLY A 78 -32.19 9.78 6.50
CA GLY A 78 -31.38 8.97 5.60
C GLY A 78 -30.63 7.84 6.31
N THR A 79 -30.11 6.91 5.52
CA THR A 79 -29.26 5.82 6.03
C THR A 79 -27.79 6.14 5.80
N HIS A 80 -27.05 6.40 6.88
CA HIS A 80 -25.64 6.78 6.83
C HIS A 80 -24.83 5.80 7.69
N LEU A 81 -24.15 4.87 7.02
CA LEU A 81 -23.44 3.76 7.66
C LEU A 81 -21.96 3.79 7.28
N ILE A 82 -21.12 4.24 8.20
CA ILE A 82 -19.67 4.03 8.12
C ILE A 82 -19.40 2.77 8.93
N ARG A 83 -19.14 1.65 8.25
CA ARG A 83 -19.01 0.32 8.88
C ARG A 83 -17.65 0.06 9.51
N GLU A 84 -16.86 1.10 9.73
CA GLU A 84 -15.55 1.04 10.38
C GLU A 84 -15.43 2.17 11.39
N GLY A 85 -14.81 1.88 12.54
CA GLY A 85 -14.60 2.86 13.62
C GLY A 85 -13.33 3.69 13.46
N PHE A 86 -12.90 3.93 12.22
CA PHE A 86 -11.60 4.55 11.94
C PHE A 86 -11.72 6.04 11.64
N ASP A 87 -10.83 6.82 12.24
CA ASP A 87 -10.69 8.24 11.95
C ASP A 87 -9.76 8.47 10.77
N TYR A 88 -10.32 9.01 9.69
CA TYR A 88 -9.60 9.34 8.47
C TYR A 88 -8.87 10.69 8.55
N ASP A 89 -8.84 11.34 9.71
CA ASP A 89 -8.03 12.55 9.88
C ASP A 89 -6.53 12.25 9.75
N GLY A 90 -5.80 13.15 9.09
CA GLY A 90 -4.39 12.94 8.75
C GLY A 90 -4.13 11.98 7.58
N PHE A 91 -5.17 11.43 6.94
CA PHE A 91 -5.05 10.66 5.70
C PHE A 91 -5.50 11.47 4.49
N ASP A 92 -4.64 11.59 3.50
CA ASP A 92 -4.90 12.23 2.22
C ASP A 92 -5.57 11.28 1.24
N LEU A 93 -6.58 11.78 0.51
CA LEU A 93 -7.17 11.05 -0.61
C LEU A 93 -6.25 11.16 -1.82
N ILE A 94 -5.71 10.02 -2.27
CA ILE A 94 -4.80 9.97 -3.44
C ILE A 94 -5.48 9.52 -4.72
N HIS A 95 -6.55 8.74 -4.61
CA HIS A 95 -7.24 8.21 -5.77
C HIS A 95 -8.71 7.94 -5.48
N THR A 96 -9.53 8.01 -6.52
CA THR A 96 -10.95 7.66 -6.48
C THR A 96 -11.29 6.88 -7.73
N ASP A 97 -11.68 5.62 -7.55
CA ASP A 97 -12.21 4.80 -8.63
C ASP A 97 -13.73 4.91 -8.62
N ILE A 98 -14.34 5.21 -9.77
CA ILE A 98 -15.78 5.21 -9.91
C ILE A 98 -16.21 3.92 -10.61
N ALA A 99 -16.93 3.06 -9.88
CA ALA A 99 -17.45 1.81 -10.39
C ALA A 99 -18.90 1.93 -10.86
N LYS A 100 -19.66 2.87 -10.28
CA LYS A 100 -21.11 3.01 -10.50
C LYS A 100 -21.50 4.47 -10.47
N TYR A 101 -22.18 4.95 -11.51
CA TYR A 101 -22.81 6.27 -11.50
C TYR A 101 -24.04 6.28 -12.42
N HIS A 102 -25.23 6.49 -11.86
CA HIS A 102 -26.48 6.52 -12.62
C HIS A 102 -27.60 7.26 -11.88
N VAL A 103 -28.59 7.73 -12.66
CA VAL A 103 -29.82 8.35 -12.17
C VAL A 103 -30.81 7.26 -11.77
N VAL A 104 -31.37 7.34 -10.55
CA VAL A 104 -32.35 6.36 -10.06
C VAL A 104 -33.77 6.90 -10.08
N LYS A 105 -33.92 8.21 -9.86
CA LYS A 105 -35.21 8.88 -9.91
C LYS A 105 -35.04 10.26 -10.51
N GLU A 106 -35.97 10.63 -11.38
CA GLU A 106 -35.93 11.92 -12.04
C GLU A 106 -37.32 12.57 -12.01
N THR A 107 -37.33 13.87 -11.73
CA THR A 107 -38.51 14.73 -11.73
C THR A 107 -38.21 15.99 -12.54
N LEU A 108 -39.19 16.88 -12.68
CA LEU A 108 -39.01 18.16 -13.37
C LEU A 108 -37.94 19.04 -12.70
N ASP A 109 -37.84 19.00 -11.37
CA ASP A 109 -37.00 19.94 -10.62
C ASP A 109 -35.81 19.28 -9.90
N THR A 110 -35.85 17.97 -9.69
CA THR A 110 -34.78 17.22 -8.99
C THR A 110 -34.45 15.91 -9.67
N SER A 111 -33.22 15.43 -9.44
CA SER A 111 -32.86 14.04 -9.74
C SER A 111 -32.07 13.42 -8.59
N THR A 112 -32.35 12.14 -8.33
CA THR A 112 -31.64 11.31 -7.36
C THR A 112 -30.64 10.45 -8.09
N GLN A 113 -29.40 10.50 -7.64
CA GLN A 113 -28.26 9.80 -8.20
C GLN A 113 -27.77 8.74 -7.22
N ILE A 114 -27.23 7.64 -7.74
CA ILE A 114 -26.37 6.73 -6.98
C ILE A 114 -24.99 6.77 -7.61
N LEU A 115 -23.99 6.95 -6.74
CA LEU A 115 -22.57 6.97 -7.07
C LEU A 115 -21.86 6.00 -6.14
N GLY A 116 -21.00 5.15 -6.68
CA GLY A 116 -20.24 4.19 -5.88
C GLY A 116 -18.92 3.82 -6.52
N GLY A 117 -18.01 3.33 -5.70
CA GLY A 117 -16.62 3.13 -6.10
C GLY A 117 -15.69 2.90 -4.94
N PHE A 118 -14.42 3.27 -5.12
CA PHE A 118 -13.37 3.10 -4.12
C PHE A 118 -12.66 4.42 -3.84
N LEU A 119 -12.36 4.67 -2.57
CA LEU A 119 -11.54 5.79 -2.12
C LEU A 119 -10.22 5.23 -1.57
N HIS A 120 -9.11 5.76 -2.07
CA HIS A 120 -7.76 5.35 -1.66
C HIS A 120 -7.13 6.45 -0.84
N PHE A 121 -6.68 6.10 0.35
CA PHE A 121 -6.10 7.02 1.31
C PHE A 121 -4.65 6.66 1.62
N ILE A 122 -3.84 7.67 1.91
CA ILE A 122 -2.47 7.53 2.41
C ILE A 122 -2.18 8.55 3.51
N ASP A 123 -1.32 8.24 4.47
CA ASP A 123 -0.81 9.24 5.42
C ASP A 123 0.67 9.61 5.16
N GLY A 124 1.20 10.52 5.98
CA GLY A 124 2.60 10.94 5.90
C GLY A 124 3.64 9.83 6.18
N SER A 125 3.22 8.69 6.73
CA SER A 125 4.06 7.51 6.98
C SER A 125 3.88 6.42 5.93
N ALA A 126 3.24 6.76 4.80
CA ALA A 126 2.90 5.85 3.71
C ALA A 126 1.97 4.69 4.12
N ARG A 127 1.27 4.80 5.26
CA ARG A 127 0.18 3.89 5.61
C ARG A 127 -0.99 4.13 4.66
N ARG A 128 -1.61 3.05 4.19
CA ARG A 128 -2.66 3.07 3.18
C ARG A 128 -3.91 2.36 3.68
N THR A 129 -5.04 2.82 3.19
CA THR A 129 -6.34 2.15 3.37
C THR A 129 -7.22 2.41 2.16
N VAL A 130 -8.07 1.44 1.83
CA VAL A 130 -9.03 1.53 0.73
C VAL A 130 -10.41 1.22 1.28
N VAL A 131 -11.38 2.04 0.89
CA VAL A 131 -12.78 1.80 1.21
C VAL A 131 -13.63 1.73 -0.04
N ALA A 132 -14.58 0.82 -0.04
CA ALA A 132 -15.70 0.85 -0.95
C ALA A 132 -16.74 1.84 -0.41
N PHE A 133 -17.33 2.63 -1.31
CA PHE A 133 -18.38 3.54 -0.96
C PHE A 133 -19.58 3.43 -1.90
N GLU A 134 -20.76 3.74 -1.36
CA GLU A 134 -21.95 4.07 -2.11
C GLU A 134 -22.59 5.32 -1.50
N VAL A 135 -22.87 6.33 -2.31
CA VAL A 135 -23.57 7.55 -1.93
C VAL A 135 -24.79 7.76 -2.84
N GLY A 136 -25.96 7.83 -2.21
CA GLY A 136 -27.21 8.23 -2.83
C GLY A 136 -27.50 9.69 -2.48
N TYR A 137 -27.67 10.55 -3.48
CA TYR A 137 -27.88 11.97 -3.24
C TYR A 137 -28.89 12.59 -4.20
N ARG A 138 -29.56 13.66 -3.74
CA ARG A 138 -30.49 14.47 -4.53
C ARG A 138 -29.79 15.72 -5.03
N ARG A 139 -29.96 16.04 -6.31
CA ARG A 139 -29.57 17.33 -6.91
C ARG A 139 -30.80 18.11 -7.39
N TRP A 140 -30.64 19.42 -7.49
CA TRP A 140 -31.64 20.34 -8.06
C TRP A 140 -31.25 20.72 -9.49
N LYS A 141 -32.25 20.73 -10.39
CA LYS A 141 -32.01 20.98 -11.81
C LYS A 141 -31.89 22.44 -12.19
N LYS A 142 -32.71 23.28 -11.58
CA LYS A 142 -32.87 24.70 -11.92
C LYS A 142 -32.29 25.65 -10.86
N VAL A 143 -31.79 25.10 -9.76
CA VAL A 143 -31.25 25.87 -8.64
C VAL A 143 -29.84 25.37 -8.39
N ASP A 144 -28.90 26.31 -8.31
CA ASP A 144 -27.54 26.03 -7.89
C ASP A 144 -27.51 25.83 -6.38
N LYS A 145 -27.84 24.60 -5.96
CA LYS A 145 -27.89 24.18 -4.57
C LYS A 145 -27.01 22.93 -4.42
N PRO A 146 -26.17 22.86 -3.37
CA PRO A 146 -25.38 21.66 -3.10
C PRO A 146 -26.27 20.43 -2.93
N PRO A 147 -25.78 19.23 -3.26
CA PRO A 147 -26.56 18.01 -3.13
C PRO A 147 -26.93 17.70 -1.67
N LEU A 148 -28.12 17.13 -1.46
CA LEU A 148 -28.53 16.53 -0.19
C LEU A 148 -28.19 15.04 -0.24
N ILE A 149 -27.36 14.58 0.69
CA ILE A 149 -26.98 13.17 0.79
C ILE A 149 -28.11 12.42 1.50
N LEU A 150 -28.77 11.50 0.80
CA LEU A 150 -29.90 10.72 1.30
C LEU A 150 -29.46 9.37 1.89
N ARG A 151 -28.34 8.84 1.37
CA ARG A 151 -27.77 7.58 1.80
C ARG A 151 -26.26 7.62 1.63
N SER A 152 -25.53 7.08 2.60
CA SER A 152 -24.10 6.82 2.47
C SER A 152 -23.76 5.49 3.12
N VAL A 153 -22.95 4.68 2.45
CA VAL A 153 -22.39 3.45 2.99
C VAL A 153 -20.90 3.44 2.68
N VAL A 154 -20.08 3.18 3.69
CA VAL A 154 -18.64 3.00 3.57
C VAL A 154 -18.26 1.67 4.21
N SER A 155 -17.39 0.92 3.55
CA SER A 155 -16.91 -0.38 4.04
C SER A 155 -15.45 -0.59 3.65
N THR A 156 -14.66 -1.10 4.58
CA THR A 156 -13.24 -1.39 4.37
C THR A 156 -13.05 -2.46 3.29
N VAL A 157 -12.05 -2.26 2.44
CA VAL A 157 -11.64 -3.24 1.44
C VAL A 157 -10.31 -3.83 1.87
N LEU A 158 -10.27 -5.16 2.02
CA LEU A 158 -9.05 -5.86 2.41
C LEU A 158 -8.06 -5.90 1.24
N PRO A 159 -6.77 -5.61 1.47
CA PRO A 159 -5.76 -5.77 0.44
C PRO A 159 -5.59 -7.25 0.10
N GLN A 160 -5.34 -7.57 -1.18
CA GLN A 160 -4.93 -8.91 -1.58
C GLN A 160 -3.42 -9.12 -1.38
N PHE A 161 -2.63 -8.10 -1.73
CA PHE A 161 -1.17 -8.09 -1.61
C PHE A 161 -0.75 -6.87 -0.80
N PRO A 162 -0.71 -6.97 0.53
CA PRO A 162 -0.36 -5.83 1.36
C PRO A 162 1.10 -5.40 1.12
N ALA A 163 1.35 -4.10 1.04
CA ALA A 163 2.71 -3.57 1.01
C ALA A 163 3.37 -3.77 2.37
N ILE A 164 4.56 -4.36 2.31
CA ILE A 164 5.33 -4.72 3.48
C ILE A 164 6.79 -4.30 3.33
N ALA A 165 7.43 -4.02 4.46
CA ALA A 165 8.87 -3.82 4.53
C ALA A 165 9.43 -4.49 5.79
N THR A 166 10.60 -5.10 5.67
CA THR A 166 11.28 -5.77 6.77
C THR A 166 12.60 -5.05 7.09
N PHE A 167 12.83 -4.82 8.37
CA PHE A 167 14.04 -4.19 8.90
C PHE A 167 14.71 -5.12 9.90
N TYR A 168 16.04 -5.20 9.84
CA TYR A 168 16.86 -5.91 10.82
C TYR A 168 17.40 -4.88 11.80
N VAL A 169 16.94 -4.88 13.04
CA VAL A 169 17.28 -3.84 14.02
C VAL A 169 18.08 -4.46 15.17
N PRO A 170 19.21 -3.88 15.61
CA PRO A 170 19.93 -4.36 16.79
C PRO A 170 19.05 -4.30 18.04
N ALA A 171 18.99 -5.36 18.85
CA ALA A 171 18.16 -5.39 20.05
C ALA A 171 18.55 -4.31 21.08
N GLU A 172 19.85 -4.02 21.18
CA GLU A 172 20.41 -2.98 22.04
C GLU A 172 19.84 -1.57 21.78
N SER A 173 19.37 -1.28 20.55
CA SER A 173 18.78 0.04 20.25
C SER A 173 17.46 0.28 20.99
N PHE A 174 16.81 -0.77 21.51
CA PHE A 174 15.58 -0.68 22.29
C PHE A 174 15.80 -0.49 23.80
N GLU A 175 17.03 -0.62 24.30
CA GLU A 175 17.31 -0.62 25.74
C GLU A 175 17.45 0.79 26.34
N TYR A 176 17.87 1.79 25.56
CA TYR A 176 18.15 3.13 26.06
C TYR A 176 17.41 4.22 25.27
N ARG A 177 16.33 4.75 25.86
CA ARG A 177 15.62 5.94 25.36
C ARG A 177 15.10 6.81 26.49
N GLU A 178 15.43 8.10 26.46
CA GLU A 178 14.60 9.13 27.09
C GLU A 178 13.20 9.04 26.46
N GLY A 179 12.20 8.61 27.23
CA GLY A 179 10.81 8.44 26.76
C GLY A 179 10.32 6.99 26.60
N GLY A 180 11.20 5.98 26.71
CA GLY A 180 10.83 4.56 26.70
C GLY A 180 10.73 3.90 25.32
N LYS A 181 10.19 2.67 25.27
CA LYS A 181 10.03 1.87 24.04
C LYS A 181 8.99 2.49 23.10
N PRO A 182 9.14 2.34 21.76
CA PRO A 182 8.13 2.79 20.80
C PRO A 182 6.73 2.25 21.14
N LYS A 183 5.71 3.09 20.96
CA LYS A 183 4.30 2.80 21.31
C LYS A 183 3.35 2.91 20.14
N THR A 184 3.75 3.55 19.05
CA THR A 184 2.91 3.72 17.85
C THR A 184 3.58 3.09 16.64
N PHE A 185 2.79 2.75 15.62
CA PHE A 185 3.32 2.25 14.33
C PHE A 185 4.42 3.16 13.79
N VAL A 186 4.20 4.48 13.82
CA VAL A 186 5.12 5.49 13.29
C VAL A 186 6.41 5.56 14.12
N GLU A 187 6.32 5.47 15.46
CA GLU A 187 7.51 5.44 16.31
C GLU A 187 8.35 4.17 16.10
N TYR A 188 7.71 3.03 15.86
CA TYR A 188 8.42 1.80 15.48
C TYR A 188 9.08 1.94 14.10
N LEU A 189 8.39 2.54 13.13
CA LEU A 189 8.92 2.76 11.78
C LEU A 189 10.12 3.70 11.81
N ASP A 190 10.02 4.83 12.50
CA ASP A 190 11.12 5.79 12.69
C ASP A 190 12.32 5.11 13.37
N HIS A 191 12.07 4.30 14.41
CA HIS A 191 13.11 3.52 15.08
C HIS A 191 13.81 2.56 14.10
N ALA A 192 13.03 1.79 13.34
CA ALA A 192 13.55 0.82 12.39
C ALA A 192 14.34 1.49 11.26
N MET A 193 13.90 2.66 10.80
CA MET A 193 14.61 3.45 9.79
C MET A 193 15.91 4.06 10.33
N LYS A 194 15.94 4.47 11.60
CA LYS A 194 17.10 5.09 12.24
C LYS A 194 18.19 4.09 12.62
N TYR A 195 17.81 2.93 13.16
CA TYR A 195 18.74 1.94 13.72
C TYR A 195 18.84 0.66 12.91
N GLY A 196 18.03 0.52 11.85
CA GLY A 196 18.06 -0.63 10.97
C GLY A 196 19.43 -0.83 10.33
N ILE A 197 19.88 -2.07 10.33
CA ILE A 197 21.11 -2.48 9.66
C ILE A 197 20.91 -2.32 8.14
N GLU A 198 21.84 -1.63 7.48
CA GLU A 198 21.81 -1.44 6.04
C GLU A 198 22.05 -2.77 5.32
N MET A 199 20.98 -3.29 4.71
CA MET A 199 21.01 -4.55 3.98
C MET A 199 21.45 -4.38 2.52
N ARG A 200 21.63 -3.16 2.01
CA ARG A 200 22.13 -2.95 0.64
C ARG A 200 23.65 -3.00 0.58
N ALA A 201 24.17 -3.56 -0.49
CA ALA A 201 25.59 -3.54 -0.78
C ALA A 201 26.08 -2.10 -1.02
N THR A 202 27.14 -1.70 -0.31
CA THR A 202 27.90 -0.48 -0.58
C THR A 202 28.78 -0.66 -1.82
N GLY A 203 29.36 0.43 -2.33
CA GLY A 203 30.31 0.34 -3.46
C GLY A 203 31.52 -0.56 -3.17
N GLU A 204 31.99 -0.57 -1.91
CA GLU A 204 33.06 -1.46 -1.47
C GLU A 204 32.62 -2.93 -1.42
N ASP A 205 31.40 -3.19 -0.93
CA ASP A 205 30.81 -4.53 -0.94
C ASP A 205 30.67 -5.06 -2.37
N ILE A 206 30.21 -4.22 -3.30
CA ILE A 206 30.08 -4.56 -4.73
C ILE A 206 31.45 -4.84 -5.34
N ALA A 207 32.46 -4.01 -5.05
CA ALA A 207 33.82 -4.24 -5.56
C ALA A 207 34.43 -5.53 -5.03
N LYS A 208 34.23 -5.83 -3.72
CA LYS A 208 34.64 -7.10 -3.11
C LYS A 208 33.91 -8.28 -3.74
N HIS A 209 32.58 -8.19 -3.86
CA HIS A 209 31.75 -9.21 -4.47
C HIS A 209 32.15 -9.49 -5.92
N ASN A 210 32.37 -8.45 -6.73
CA ASN A 210 32.80 -8.57 -8.13
C ASN A 210 34.23 -9.12 -8.27
N LYS A 211 35.10 -8.90 -7.28
CA LYS A 211 36.43 -9.55 -7.21
C LYS A 211 36.30 -11.03 -6.84
N GLU A 212 35.40 -11.37 -5.92
CA GLU A 212 35.11 -12.76 -5.54
C GLU A 212 34.42 -13.53 -6.67
N LEU A 213 33.56 -12.88 -7.44
CA LEU A 213 32.97 -13.45 -8.65
C LEU A 213 34.00 -13.78 -9.75
N LYS A 214 35.20 -13.22 -9.68
CA LYS A 214 36.30 -13.55 -10.60
C LYS A 214 37.18 -14.73 -10.12
N LEU A 215 37.01 -15.18 -8.87
CA LEU A 215 37.70 -16.36 -8.36
C LEU A 215 37.09 -17.64 -8.97
N SER A 216 37.95 -18.65 -9.20
CA SER A 216 37.51 -19.97 -9.63
C SER A 216 36.62 -20.62 -8.56
N THR A 217 35.72 -21.53 -8.96
CA THR A 217 34.83 -22.24 -8.02
C THR A 217 35.61 -22.97 -6.93
N TRP A 218 36.79 -23.50 -7.26
CA TRP A 218 37.69 -24.17 -6.31
C TRP A 218 38.33 -23.20 -5.31
N ASP A 219 38.72 -22.01 -5.76
CA ASP A 219 39.30 -20.97 -4.88
C ASP A 219 38.25 -20.36 -3.95
N ARG A 220 37.01 -20.18 -4.45
CA ARG A 220 35.88 -19.77 -3.59
C ARG A 220 35.58 -20.82 -2.53
N MET A 221 35.58 -22.10 -2.93
CA MET A 221 35.34 -23.22 -2.02
C MET A 221 36.43 -23.31 -0.94
N LYS A 222 37.71 -23.25 -1.32
CA LYS A 222 38.83 -23.19 -0.36
C LYS A 222 38.71 -21.99 0.58
N LYS A 223 38.41 -20.80 0.05
CA LYS A 223 38.23 -19.58 0.84
C LYS A 223 37.07 -19.71 1.83
N SER A 224 35.94 -20.28 1.45
CA SER A 224 34.83 -20.56 2.37
C SER A 224 35.16 -21.59 3.46
N PHE A 225 36.16 -22.46 3.24
CA PHE A 225 36.64 -23.43 4.24
C PHE A 225 37.78 -22.86 5.12
N SER A 226 38.59 -21.92 4.62
CA SER A 226 39.77 -21.37 5.32
C SER A 226 39.53 -20.00 5.96
N GLU A 227 38.70 -19.17 5.32
CA GLU A 227 38.22 -17.87 5.79
C GLU A 227 36.71 -17.98 5.94
N GLY A 228 36.27 -18.69 6.97
CA GLY A 228 34.89 -18.53 7.43
C GLY A 228 34.75 -17.08 7.85
N ASP A 229 34.31 -16.19 6.94
CA ASP A 229 33.95 -14.82 7.28
C ASP A 229 32.95 -14.95 8.43
N PRO A 230 33.37 -14.64 9.67
CA PRO A 230 32.64 -15.15 10.81
C PRO A 230 31.24 -14.56 10.87
N GLY A 231 30.98 -13.48 10.12
CA GLY A 231 29.78 -12.66 10.20
C GLY A 231 29.73 -12.07 11.61
N LYS A 232 29.53 -10.75 11.72
CA LYS A 232 29.21 -10.23 13.05
C LYS A 232 27.92 -10.91 13.50
N GLU A 233 27.96 -11.48 14.69
CA GLU A 233 26.78 -12.03 15.34
C GLU A 233 26.03 -10.86 15.98
N TYR A 234 24.74 -10.77 15.67
CA TYR A 234 23.88 -9.70 16.11
C TYR A 234 22.77 -10.28 16.98
N GLU A 235 22.49 -9.64 18.10
CA GLU A 235 21.20 -9.78 18.74
C GLU A 235 20.22 -8.86 18.00
N LEU A 236 19.20 -9.44 17.37
CA LEU A 236 18.33 -8.73 16.44
C LEU A 236 16.88 -8.76 16.88
N VAL A 237 16.18 -7.70 16.52
CA VAL A 237 14.73 -7.65 16.35
C VAL A 237 14.46 -7.38 14.87
N VAL A 238 13.93 -8.38 14.18
CA VAL A 238 13.45 -8.26 12.80
C VAL A 238 12.01 -7.75 12.85
N LEU A 239 11.76 -6.58 12.27
CA LEU A 239 10.46 -5.94 12.23
C LEU A 239 9.91 -5.94 10.81
N THR A 240 8.80 -6.62 10.57
CA THR A 240 8.07 -6.59 9.31
C THR A 240 6.82 -5.74 9.46
N PHE A 241 6.81 -4.57 8.81
CA PHE A 241 5.72 -3.62 8.80
C PHE A 241 4.75 -3.91 7.67
N CYS A 242 3.45 -3.82 7.94
CA CYS A 242 2.38 -3.81 6.96
C CYS A 242 1.82 -2.39 6.82
N PHE A 243 2.01 -1.79 5.65
CA PHE A 243 1.59 -0.42 5.36
C PHE A 243 0.12 -0.35 4.93
N ASP A 244 -0.45 -1.44 4.43
CA ASP A 244 -1.88 -1.51 4.19
C ASP A 244 -2.62 -1.91 5.46
N ARG A 245 -3.74 -1.25 5.71
CA ARG A 245 -4.62 -1.60 6.82
C ARG A 245 -5.27 -2.96 6.57
N LEU A 246 -5.12 -3.86 7.53
CA LEU A 246 -5.67 -5.21 7.51
C LEU A 246 -6.98 -5.29 8.29
N GLY A 247 -7.81 -6.27 7.96
CA GLY A 247 -9.01 -6.58 8.73
C GLY A 247 -8.66 -7.28 10.04
N GLU A 248 -9.54 -7.22 11.02
CA GLU A 248 -9.35 -7.83 12.35
C GLU A 248 -8.96 -9.33 12.25
N ASN A 249 -9.62 -10.06 11.36
CA ASN A 249 -9.39 -11.49 11.19
C ASN A 249 -8.16 -11.84 10.35
N SER A 250 -7.62 -10.89 9.57
CA SER A 250 -6.48 -11.16 8.69
C SER A 250 -5.28 -11.68 9.50
N LYS A 251 -4.34 -12.37 8.84
CA LYS A 251 -3.11 -12.87 9.49
C LYS A 251 -1.90 -12.59 8.61
N LEU A 252 -0.88 -11.99 9.21
CA LEU A 252 0.45 -11.84 8.63
C LEU A 252 1.41 -12.76 9.38
N ASN A 253 1.99 -13.72 8.68
CA ASN A 253 2.83 -14.76 9.27
C ASN A 253 4.27 -14.61 8.78
N LEU A 254 5.22 -14.75 9.71
CA LEU A 254 6.64 -14.85 9.41
C LEU A 254 7.10 -16.28 9.56
N LYS A 255 7.84 -16.78 8.57
CA LYS A 255 8.53 -18.06 8.62
C LYS A 255 9.99 -17.86 8.27
N LEU A 256 10.87 -18.49 9.04
CA LEU A 256 12.29 -18.58 8.68
C LEU A 256 12.51 -19.75 7.71
N SER A 257 13.24 -19.51 6.62
CA SER A 257 13.68 -20.55 5.69
C SER A 257 15.18 -20.44 5.38
N GLY A 258 15.77 -21.50 4.82
CA GLY A 258 17.21 -21.55 4.51
C GLY A 258 18.12 -21.92 5.69
N ILE A 259 17.56 -22.29 6.84
CA ILE A 259 18.30 -22.72 8.02
C ILE A 259 18.93 -24.10 7.73
N SER A 260 20.26 -24.20 7.68
CA SER A 260 20.95 -25.50 7.85
C SER A 260 20.87 -25.92 9.33
N ASP A 261 21.01 -27.21 9.66
CA ASP A 261 20.75 -27.82 10.99
C ASP A 261 21.43 -27.16 12.21
N TYR A 262 22.24 -26.12 12.02
CA TYR A 262 22.78 -25.23 13.05
C TYR A 262 22.03 -23.89 13.02
N SER A 263 21.07 -23.73 13.93
CA SER A 263 20.14 -22.59 14.06
C SER A 263 20.75 -21.22 13.73
N ALA A 264 20.37 -20.64 12.59
CA ALA A 264 20.75 -19.28 12.19
C ALA A 264 20.11 -18.20 13.08
N ILE A 265 19.03 -18.55 13.80
CA ILE A 265 18.45 -17.77 14.90
C ILE A 265 18.19 -18.71 16.09
N THR A 266 18.85 -18.47 17.22
CA THR A 266 18.60 -19.20 18.48
C THR A 266 17.40 -18.58 19.21
N SER A 267 16.31 -19.35 19.36
CA SER A 267 15.04 -18.93 19.98
C SER A 267 14.29 -17.81 19.24
N TYR A 268 13.22 -18.16 18.53
CA TYR A 268 12.31 -17.18 17.93
C TYR A 268 10.87 -17.48 18.31
N SER A 269 10.15 -16.45 18.75
CA SER A 269 8.70 -16.47 18.90
C SER A 269 8.17 -15.22 18.22
N PRO A 270 7.57 -15.33 17.01
CA PRO A 270 7.04 -14.16 16.35
C PRO A 270 5.87 -13.61 17.16
N PHE A 271 5.83 -12.30 17.35
CA PHE A 271 4.71 -11.61 17.97
C PHE A 271 4.20 -10.51 17.06
N GLU A 272 2.91 -10.22 17.14
CA GLU A 272 2.24 -9.21 16.34
C GLU A 272 1.91 -7.98 17.22
N LEU A 273 2.18 -6.80 16.70
CA LEU A 273 1.71 -5.53 17.22
C LEU A 273 0.64 -5.01 16.25
N ASP A 274 -0.57 -4.79 16.76
CA ASP A 274 -1.69 -4.25 15.99
C ASP A 274 -1.98 -2.81 16.41
N PHE A 275 -1.89 -1.90 15.44
CA PHE A 275 -2.25 -0.51 15.59
C PHE A 275 -3.48 -0.23 14.73
N ASP A 276 -4.65 -0.73 15.11
CA ASP A 276 -5.90 -0.53 14.37
C ASP A 276 -5.84 -0.99 12.90
N GLY A 277 -5.32 -2.20 12.69
CA GLY A 277 -5.18 -2.83 11.38
C GLY A 277 -3.82 -2.61 10.71
N TRP A 278 -3.02 -1.64 11.17
CA TRP A 278 -1.60 -1.54 10.75
C TRP A 278 -0.76 -2.44 11.64
N ARG A 279 -0.15 -3.45 11.03
CA ARG A 279 0.50 -4.52 11.78
C ARG A 279 2.01 -4.48 11.65
N ILE A 280 2.68 -4.82 12.74
CA ILE A 280 4.10 -5.14 12.76
C ILE A 280 4.22 -6.56 13.29
N VAL A 281 4.83 -7.45 12.51
CA VAL A 281 5.21 -8.78 13.02
C VAL A 281 6.69 -8.73 13.31
N ALA A 282 7.04 -9.05 14.55
CA ALA A 282 8.39 -8.95 15.07
C ALA A 282 8.94 -10.34 15.39
N LEU A 283 10.22 -10.54 15.11
CA LEU A 283 10.96 -11.74 15.46
C LEU A 283 12.27 -11.34 16.13
N SER A 284 12.53 -11.80 17.35
CA SER A 284 13.79 -11.54 18.04
C SER A 284 14.66 -12.78 18.10
N GLY A 285 15.98 -12.59 18.12
CA GLY A 285 16.95 -13.64 18.41
C GLY A 285 18.35 -13.30 17.92
N THR A 286 19.30 -14.18 18.18
CA THR A 286 20.69 -13.99 17.77
C THR A 286 20.92 -14.55 16.37
N ALA A 287 21.37 -13.72 15.43
CA ALA A 287 21.60 -14.12 14.04
C ALA A 287 22.91 -13.59 13.48
N ARG A 288 23.44 -14.29 12.48
CA ARG A 288 24.56 -13.78 11.68
C ARG A 288 24.04 -13.24 10.35
N LEU A 289 24.24 -11.94 10.16
CA LEU A 289 23.94 -11.30 8.88
C LEU A 289 25.15 -11.38 7.96
N PHE A 290 24.89 -11.33 6.66
CA PHE A 290 25.91 -11.27 5.61
C PHE A 290 26.84 -12.49 5.55
N SER A 291 26.44 -13.62 6.12
CA SER A 291 27.19 -14.87 6.08
C SER A 291 26.52 -15.86 5.12
N PRO A 292 27.08 -16.11 3.91
CA PRO A 292 26.48 -17.04 2.96
C PRO A 292 26.28 -18.44 3.53
N ALA A 293 27.24 -18.92 4.34
CA ALA A 293 27.23 -20.24 4.97
C ALA A 293 26.13 -20.40 6.04
N LYS A 294 25.64 -19.30 6.62
CA LYS A 294 24.57 -19.28 7.63
C LYS A 294 23.42 -18.37 7.21
N SER A 295 23.20 -18.24 5.90
CA SER A 295 22.15 -17.39 5.38
C SER A 295 20.77 -17.96 5.68
N PHE A 296 19.83 -17.07 5.96
CA PHE A 296 18.41 -17.36 6.14
C PHE A 296 17.56 -16.33 5.41
N ASN A 297 16.29 -16.66 5.19
CA ASN A 297 15.28 -15.77 4.67
C ASN A 297 14.12 -15.62 5.65
N ILE A 298 13.58 -14.40 5.72
CA ILE A 298 12.28 -14.09 6.31
C ILE A 298 11.24 -14.22 5.22
N GLU A 299 10.44 -15.29 5.26
CA GLU A 299 9.30 -15.48 4.39
C GLU A 299 8.07 -14.85 5.03
N VAL A 300 7.40 -13.96 4.30
CA VAL A 300 6.19 -13.30 4.76
C VAL A 300 5.01 -13.88 3.99
N SER A 301 4.04 -14.38 4.73
CA SER A 301 2.81 -14.93 4.17
C SER A 301 1.59 -14.22 4.74
N PHE A 302 0.59 -14.00 3.91
CA PHE A 302 -0.62 -13.28 4.26
C PHE A 302 -1.87 -14.13 4.02
N ASN A 303 -2.80 -14.06 4.97
CA ASN A 303 -4.14 -14.59 4.83
C ASN A 303 -5.14 -13.44 5.08
N PRO A 304 -5.93 -13.02 4.08
CA PRO A 304 -6.88 -11.92 4.24
C PRO A 304 -8.01 -12.26 5.21
N ASP A 305 -8.45 -13.52 5.26
CA ASP A 305 -9.48 -13.98 6.20
C ASP A 305 -9.37 -15.51 6.43
N PRO A 306 -8.82 -15.95 7.58
CA PRO A 306 -8.68 -17.35 7.94
C PRO A 306 -10.00 -18.11 8.09
N SER A 307 -11.14 -17.41 8.25
CA SER A 307 -12.45 -18.04 8.33
C SER A 307 -12.99 -18.47 6.97
N THR A 308 -12.39 -17.97 5.90
CA THR A 308 -12.74 -18.31 4.51
C THR A 308 -11.83 -19.39 3.96
N GLN A 309 -12.21 -19.99 2.82
CA GLN A 309 -11.33 -20.91 2.08
C GLN A 309 -10.17 -20.19 1.37
N LEU A 310 -9.99 -18.88 1.56
CA LEU A 310 -8.90 -18.12 0.96
C LEU A 310 -7.55 -18.66 1.47
N ARG A 311 -6.63 -18.90 0.54
CA ARG A 311 -5.35 -19.52 0.84
C ARG A 311 -4.40 -18.49 1.45
N THR A 312 -3.56 -18.98 2.35
CA THR A 312 -2.38 -18.23 2.78
C THR A 312 -1.39 -18.16 1.62
N GLU A 313 -1.02 -16.94 1.22
CA GLU A 313 -0.11 -16.71 0.10
C GLU A 313 1.21 -16.13 0.61
N LYS A 314 2.34 -16.61 0.05
CA LYS A 314 3.66 -16.00 0.30
C LYS A 314 3.74 -14.71 -0.52
N ILE A 315 3.88 -13.58 0.16
CA ILE A 315 3.87 -12.25 -0.44
C ILE A 315 5.26 -11.61 -0.51
N ALA A 316 6.21 -12.04 0.32
CA ALA A 316 7.60 -11.60 0.21
C ALA A 316 8.61 -12.61 0.80
N SER A 317 9.88 -12.37 0.47
CA SER A 317 11.03 -13.09 1.02
C SER A 317 12.19 -12.09 1.20
N TYR A 318 12.70 -11.95 2.42
CA TYR A 318 13.80 -11.03 2.72
C TYR A 318 15.03 -11.82 3.17
N SER A 319 16.15 -11.65 2.47
CA SER A 319 17.40 -12.33 2.80
C SER A 319 18.15 -11.64 3.93
N SER A 320 18.91 -12.43 4.68
CA SER A 320 19.93 -11.98 5.64
C SER A 320 21.27 -11.58 4.99
N LEU A 321 21.40 -11.80 3.68
CA LEU A 321 22.54 -11.36 2.88
C LEU A 321 22.35 -9.94 2.37
N LYS A 322 23.46 -9.30 1.98
CA LYS A 322 23.39 -7.99 1.34
C LYS A 322 22.67 -8.12 0.00
N PHE A 323 21.82 -7.15 -0.29
CA PHE A 323 21.18 -6.98 -1.58
C PHE A 323 22.16 -6.31 -2.55
N TYR A 324 22.60 -7.07 -3.55
CA TYR A 324 23.43 -6.56 -4.64
C TYR A 324 22.52 -6.17 -5.83
N PRO A 325 22.68 -4.98 -6.42
CA PRO A 325 21.85 -4.55 -7.56
C PRO A 325 21.95 -5.48 -8.78
N GLU A 326 23.08 -6.16 -8.97
CA GLU A 326 23.32 -7.10 -10.07
C GLU A 326 22.48 -8.39 -9.96
N ASP A 327 22.03 -8.74 -8.75
CA ASP A 327 21.16 -9.89 -8.46
C ASP A 327 19.66 -9.58 -8.67
N ALA A 328 19.33 -8.32 -9.01
CA ALA A 328 17.96 -7.97 -9.38
C ALA A 328 17.56 -8.74 -10.65
N PRO A 329 16.33 -9.30 -10.73
CA PRO A 329 15.88 -10.04 -11.91
C PRO A 329 16.08 -9.18 -13.17
N LYS A 330 16.88 -9.66 -14.12
CA LYS A 330 16.97 -9.04 -15.45
C LYS A 330 15.58 -9.14 -16.08
N ALA A 331 15.04 -8.00 -16.51
CA ALA A 331 13.78 -7.98 -17.24
C ALA A 331 13.91 -8.93 -18.46
N PRO A 332 12.89 -9.74 -18.79
CA PRO A 332 12.96 -10.63 -19.93
C PRO A 332 13.26 -9.82 -21.20
N ASP A 333 14.30 -10.23 -21.93
CA ASP A 333 14.75 -9.58 -23.15
C ASP A 333 13.58 -9.44 -24.13
N ARG A 334 13.16 -8.19 -24.39
CA ARG A 334 12.22 -7.89 -25.47
C ARG A 334 12.94 -8.10 -26.79
N VAL A 335 12.54 -9.13 -27.52
CA VAL A 335 12.93 -9.39 -28.90
C VAL A 335 12.74 -8.10 -29.73
N THR A 336 13.84 -7.56 -30.24
CA THR A 336 13.90 -6.44 -31.16
C THR A 336 13.35 -6.85 -32.52
N ALA A 337 12.17 -6.36 -32.88
CA ALA A 337 11.64 -6.39 -34.24
C ALA A 337 12.05 -5.10 -34.95
N GLU A 338 13.28 -5.04 -35.47
CA GLU A 338 13.68 -4.10 -36.51
C GLU A 338 13.61 -4.82 -37.86
N GLY A 339 12.72 -4.36 -38.74
CA GLY A 339 12.65 -4.87 -40.11
C GLY A 339 11.35 -4.59 -40.84
N ALA A 340 10.98 -3.32 -41.04
CA ALA A 340 10.15 -2.91 -42.18
C ALA A 340 10.10 -1.37 -42.34
N ASN A 341 11.09 -0.89 -43.07
CA ASN A 341 10.98 0.04 -44.19
C ASN A 341 10.43 1.47 -43.98
N GLN A 342 11.36 2.42 -44.10
CA GLN A 342 11.08 3.81 -44.46
C GLN A 342 10.80 3.93 -45.96
N ASN A 343 9.74 4.64 -46.34
CA ASN A 343 9.87 5.70 -47.35
C ASN A 343 8.61 6.59 -47.46
N MET A 344 8.87 7.88 -47.22
CA MET A 344 8.47 9.03 -48.05
C MET A 344 7.06 9.65 -47.88
N SER A 345 7.03 10.58 -46.92
CA SER A 345 6.84 12.03 -47.11
C SER A 345 5.45 12.64 -47.41
N ASN A 346 4.99 13.34 -46.36
CA ASN A 346 4.34 14.66 -46.33
C ASN A 346 2.89 14.84 -46.79
N THR A 347 2.00 15.03 -45.81
CA THR A 347 1.04 16.15 -45.76
C THR A 347 0.66 16.46 -44.30
N THR A 348 1.22 17.56 -43.80
CA THR A 348 0.58 18.62 -42.99
C THR A 348 -0.35 18.29 -41.81
N ARG A 349 0.15 18.66 -40.61
CA ARG A 349 -0.54 19.11 -39.38
C ARG A 349 -1.19 18.07 -38.45
N THR A 350 -0.80 18.25 -37.17
CA THR A 350 -1.43 17.78 -35.92
C THR A 350 -0.79 16.53 -35.34
N GLU A 351 0.20 16.74 -34.45
CA GLU A 351 0.42 15.92 -33.27
C GLU A 351 1.42 16.62 -32.32
N ALA A 352 0.90 17.63 -31.63
CA ALA A 352 1.43 18.09 -30.36
C ALA A 352 0.28 18.01 -29.37
N SER A 353 0.04 16.83 -28.77
CA SER A 353 -0.83 16.65 -27.59
C SER A 353 -0.87 15.20 -27.12
N THR A 354 0.25 14.73 -26.54
CA THR A 354 0.20 13.57 -25.61
C THR A 354 1.09 13.73 -24.39
N GLN A 355 1.70 14.90 -24.17
CA GLN A 355 2.53 15.19 -22.99
C GLN A 355 1.84 16.01 -21.89
N THR A 356 0.56 16.38 -22.02
CA THR A 356 -0.06 17.34 -21.10
C THR A 356 -0.88 16.71 -19.96
N ALA A 357 -1.14 15.39 -19.96
CA ALA A 357 -1.90 14.74 -18.88
C ALA A 357 -1.04 14.09 -17.79
N ALA A 358 0.23 13.76 -18.08
CA ALA A 358 1.23 13.39 -17.08
C ALA A 358 1.80 14.60 -16.33
N SER A 359 1.43 15.80 -16.77
CA SER A 359 1.98 17.04 -16.25
C SER A 359 1.39 17.39 -14.87
N GLY A 360 2.14 17.10 -13.82
CA GLY A 360 1.97 17.66 -12.48
C GLY A 360 1.84 16.60 -11.39
N THR A 361 2.01 15.31 -11.70
CA THR A 361 1.89 14.24 -10.69
C THR A 361 3.06 14.24 -9.71
N ILE A 362 4.25 14.64 -10.14
CA ILE A 362 5.48 14.63 -9.33
C ILE A 362 5.58 15.93 -8.51
N SER A 363 5.30 17.08 -9.12
CA SER A 363 5.31 18.40 -8.47
C SER A 363 4.11 18.63 -7.55
N ARG A 364 2.96 17.97 -7.77
CA ARG A 364 1.83 17.94 -6.81
C ARG A 364 1.95 16.82 -5.77
N GLY A 365 2.93 15.92 -5.92
CA GLY A 365 3.15 14.80 -5.01
C GLY A 365 2.15 13.65 -5.12
N ALA A 366 1.38 13.56 -6.22
CA ALA A 366 0.50 12.44 -6.52
C ALA A 366 1.28 11.15 -6.90
N ARG A 367 2.56 11.27 -7.26
CA ARG A 367 3.50 10.16 -7.45
C ARG A 367 4.78 10.44 -6.68
N LEU A 368 5.04 9.67 -5.62
CA LEU A 368 6.32 9.75 -4.91
C LEU A 368 7.42 9.10 -5.75
N LEU A 369 8.50 9.84 -5.96
CA LEU A 369 9.73 9.36 -6.57
C LEU A 369 10.51 8.62 -5.51
N ASP A 370 10.83 7.36 -5.80
CA ASP A 370 11.76 6.61 -5.00
C ASP A 370 13.15 6.72 -5.63
N VAL A 371 14.04 7.53 -5.07
CA VAL A 371 15.44 7.65 -5.54
C VAL A 371 16.23 6.35 -5.48
N LYS A 372 15.64 5.28 -4.95
CA LYS A 372 16.17 3.92 -4.99
C LYS A 372 15.81 3.18 -6.30
N LYS A 373 14.82 3.66 -7.06
CA LYS A 373 14.47 3.16 -8.40
C LYS A 373 15.23 3.95 -9.45
N PHE A 374 15.78 3.24 -10.42
CA PHE A 374 16.60 3.82 -11.48
C PHE A 374 15.91 5.00 -12.18
N ASP A 375 14.69 4.81 -12.69
CA ASP A 375 13.97 5.85 -13.45
C ASP A 375 13.68 7.09 -12.61
N ASP A 376 13.29 6.90 -11.34
CA ASP A 376 13.02 8.00 -10.42
C ASP A 376 14.30 8.73 -10.00
N ALA A 377 15.39 7.99 -9.78
CA ALA A 377 16.71 8.56 -9.50
C ALA A 377 17.25 9.36 -10.68
N VAL A 378 17.12 8.86 -11.91
CA VAL A 378 17.44 9.57 -13.16
C VAL A 378 16.66 10.88 -13.22
N LEU A 379 15.38 10.85 -12.86
CA LEU A 379 14.50 12.01 -12.91
C LEU A 379 14.93 13.10 -11.91
N VAL A 380 15.29 12.70 -10.68
CA VAL A 380 15.80 13.61 -9.62
C VAL A 380 17.19 14.14 -9.96
N GLN A 381 18.11 13.29 -10.40
CA GLN A 381 19.45 13.69 -10.83
C GLN A 381 19.39 14.66 -12.02
N SER A 382 18.53 14.38 -13.00
CA SER A 382 18.31 15.26 -14.16
C SER A 382 17.80 16.63 -13.72
N ARG A 383 16.87 16.66 -12.76
CA ARG A 383 16.34 17.91 -12.24
C ARG A 383 17.39 18.70 -11.46
N LEU A 384 18.13 18.06 -10.56
CA LEU A 384 19.23 18.70 -9.82
C LEU A 384 20.34 19.20 -10.76
N LYS A 385 20.61 18.49 -11.86
CA LYS A 385 21.56 18.90 -12.90
C LYS A 385 21.08 20.11 -13.68
N ALA A 386 19.82 20.12 -14.10
CA ALA A 386 19.21 21.27 -14.78
C ALA A 386 19.20 22.54 -13.91
N LEU A 387 19.13 22.38 -12.59
CA LEU A 387 19.21 23.47 -11.62
C LEU A 387 20.66 23.84 -11.22
N GLY A 388 21.68 23.14 -11.74
CA GLY A 388 23.09 23.44 -11.50
C GLY A 388 23.69 22.86 -10.21
N TYR A 389 22.97 21.99 -9.49
CA TYR A 389 23.44 21.38 -8.23
C TYR A 389 24.13 20.02 -8.42
N TYR A 390 23.95 19.37 -9.57
CA TYR A 390 24.52 18.04 -9.85
C TYR A 390 25.40 18.04 -11.12
N ASN A 391 26.72 17.93 -10.93
CA ASN A 391 27.70 18.04 -12.02
C ASN A 391 28.21 16.69 -12.56
N SER A 392 27.75 15.58 -11.99
CA SER A 392 28.12 14.23 -12.42
C SER A 392 27.21 13.71 -13.54
N THR A 393 27.47 12.50 -14.01
CA THR A 393 26.61 11.79 -14.97
C THR A 393 25.26 11.46 -14.34
N VAL A 394 24.18 11.61 -15.13
CA VAL A 394 22.85 11.10 -14.75
C VAL A 394 22.85 9.62 -15.08
N ASP A 395 22.94 8.79 -14.05
CA ASP A 395 23.18 7.35 -14.14
C ASP A 395 22.16 6.52 -13.36
N GLY A 396 21.17 7.18 -12.72
CA GLY A 396 20.17 6.53 -11.90
C GLY A 396 20.71 5.97 -10.58
N ALA A 397 21.98 6.19 -10.27
CA ALA A 397 22.61 5.79 -9.02
C ALA A 397 22.60 6.95 -8.02
N PHE A 398 21.61 6.98 -7.12
CA PHE A 398 21.46 8.07 -6.15
C PHE A 398 22.44 7.97 -4.95
N GLY A 399 23.73 8.06 -5.26
CA GLY A 399 24.85 7.94 -4.31
C GLY A 399 25.27 9.26 -3.64
N ALA A 400 26.49 9.29 -3.10
CA ALA A 400 27.01 10.42 -2.33
C ALA A 400 26.96 11.77 -3.08
N ASN A 401 27.24 11.78 -4.39
CA ASN A 401 27.19 13.00 -5.19
C ASN A 401 25.76 13.49 -5.41
N SER A 402 24.78 12.60 -5.61
CA SER A 402 23.37 12.96 -5.74
C SER A 402 22.78 13.44 -4.42
N LYS A 403 23.16 12.79 -3.31
CA LYS A 403 22.81 13.22 -1.94
C LYS A 403 23.40 14.59 -1.59
N LYS A 404 24.67 14.82 -1.91
CA LYS A 404 25.32 16.13 -1.74
C LYS A 404 24.64 17.21 -2.58
N ALA A 405 24.28 16.90 -3.82
CA ALA A 405 23.53 17.81 -4.69
C ALA A 405 22.13 18.12 -4.15
N LEU A 406 21.40 17.11 -3.67
CA LEU A 406 20.09 17.28 -3.06
C LEU A 406 20.18 18.12 -1.78
N LYS A 407 21.17 17.86 -0.92
CA LYS A 407 21.43 18.63 0.30
C LYS A 407 21.76 20.09 -0.01
N ALA A 408 22.63 20.33 -1.00
CA ALA A 408 22.98 21.68 -1.42
C ALA A 408 21.76 22.44 -1.98
N TRP A 409 20.94 21.77 -2.80
CA TRP A 409 19.69 22.34 -3.31
C TRP A 409 18.70 22.62 -2.18
N ALA A 410 18.50 21.68 -1.25
CA ALA A 410 17.55 21.81 -0.16
C ALA A 410 17.96 22.95 0.80
N SER A 411 19.25 23.07 1.10
CA SER A 411 19.78 24.18 1.90
C SER A 411 19.49 25.53 1.24
N ALA A 412 19.71 25.66 -0.07
CA ALA A 412 19.52 26.91 -0.81
C ALA A 412 18.06 27.30 -1.06
N ASN A 413 17.13 26.34 -1.17
CA ASN A 413 15.76 26.59 -1.64
C ASN A 413 14.67 26.36 -0.58
N VAL A 414 14.95 25.56 0.44
CA VAL A 414 14.00 25.27 1.54
C VAL A 414 14.59 25.46 2.94
N GLY A 415 15.88 25.82 3.05
CA GLY A 415 16.53 26.07 4.34
C GLY A 415 16.79 24.82 5.18
N LEU A 416 16.79 23.63 4.56
CA LEU A 416 16.96 22.34 5.25
C LEU A 416 18.26 21.65 4.83
N GLU A 417 19.01 21.14 5.81
CA GLU A 417 20.25 20.39 5.61
C GLU A 417 20.04 18.87 5.49
N ILE A 418 19.18 18.45 4.56
CA ILE A 418 18.77 17.05 4.42
C ILE A 418 19.14 16.47 3.05
N ASP A 419 19.52 15.19 3.02
CA ASP A 419 19.97 14.46 1.83
C ASP A 419 18.98 13.37 1.38
N ILE A 420 17.76 13.40 1.93
CA ILE A 420 16.66 12.47 1.65
C ILE A 420 15.59 13.19 0.82
N LEU A 421 15.08 12.54 -0.22
CA LEU A 421 13.96 13.06 -1.01
C LEU A 421 12.64 12.81 -0.27
N THR A 422 12.21 13.78 0.55
CA THR A 422 10.85 13.80 1.11
C THR A 422 9.84 14.29 0.08
N ILE A 423 8.55 14.10 0.35
CA ILE A 423 7.50 14.57 -0.56
C ILE A 423 7.52 16.10 -0.74
N ASP A 424 7.82 16.87 0.31
CA ASP A 424 7.87 18.33 0.24
C ASP A 424 9.09 18.81 -0.54
N ILE A 425 10.23 18.15 -0.36
CA ILE A 425 11.42 18.36 -1.19
C ILE A 425 11.10 18.04 -2.65
N GLN A 426 10.45 16.92 -2.93
CA GLN A 426 10.08 16.55 -4.29
C GLN A 426 9.15 17.59 -4.92
N LYS A 427 8.05 17.95 -4.24
CA LYS A 427 7.09 18.95 -4.72
C LYS A 427 7.80 20.25 -5.09
N LYS A 428 8.69 20.71 -4.21
CA LYS A 428 9.45 21.96 -4.41
C LYS A 428 10.55 21.82 -5.48
N LEU A 429 11.24 20.68 -5.53
CA LEU A 429 12.28 20.39 -6.52
C LEU A 429 11.71 20.35 -7.94
N PHE A 430 10.49 19.85 -8.10
CA PHE A 430 9.78 19.77 -9.37
C PHE A 430 8.79 20.92 -9.61
N GLU A 431 8.75 21.94 -8.74
CA GLU A 431 7.90 23.11 -8.92
C GLU A 431 8.20 23.80 -10.27
N GLY A 432 7.14 24.14 -11.01
CA GLY A 432 7.25 24.79 -12.31
C GLY A 432 7.74 23.91 -13.47
N THR A 433 8.08 22.64 -13.24
CA THR A 433 8.45 21.70 -14.34
C THR A 433 7.26 21.22 -15.14
N GLY A 434 6.07 21.37 -14.57
CA GLY A 434 4.89 20.72 -15.08
C GLY A 434 4.90 19.22 -14.86
N LEU A 435 5.89 18.55 -14.27
CA LEU A 435 5.89 17.09 -14.03
C LEU A 435 5.13 16.67 -12.78
#